data_AF-A0A967S567-F1
#
_entry.id   AF-A0A967S567-F1
#
_cell.length_a   1.000
_cell.length_b   1.000
_cell.length_c   1.000
_cell.angle_alpha   90.00
_cell.angle_beta   90.00
_cell.angle_gamma   90.00
#
_symmetry.space_group_name_H-M   'P 1'
#
loop_
_entity.id
_entity.type
_entity.pdbx_description
1 polymer ?
#
loop_
_entity_poly.entity_id
_entity_poly.type
_entity_poly.pdbx_seq_one_letter_code
_entity_poly.pdbx_strand_id
1 'polypeptide(L)' 'TSLMAVIDLIVRHGLDRVPVVGEAHELLGVITAGDVLEELLPRWRSSGEKPTAPAGAVAREVMQ' A
#
# COMPACT_ATOMS: atom_id res chain seq x y z
N THR A 1 5.78 -4.78 16.48
CA THR A 1 4.45 -5.22 15.99
C THR A 1 4.62 -6.29 14.91
N SER A 2 3.72 -7.28 14.84
CA SER A 2 3.76 -8.32 13.79
C SER A 2 3.06 -7.87 12.50
N LEU A 3 3.38 -8.50 11.37
CA LEU A 3 2.72 -8.21 10.09
C LEU A 3 1.20 -8.43 10.16
N MET A 4 0.74 -9.48 10.84
CA MET A 4 -0.69 -9.76 11.01
C MET A 4 -1.45 -8.64 11.73
N ALA A 5 -0.82 -7.98 12.72
CA ALA A 5 -1.45 -6.86 13.41
C ALA A 5 -1.60 -5.64 12.49
N VAL A 6 -0.65 -5.41 11.57
CA VAL A 6 -0.74 -4.36 10.56
C VAL A 6 -1.86 -4.66 9.56
N ILE A 7 -1.96 -5.92 9.10
CA ILE A 7 -3.05 -6.39 8.22
C ILE A 7 -4.42 -6.18 8.88
N ASP A 8 -4.55 -6.56 10.15
CA ASP A 8 -5.80 -6.42 10.91
C ASP A 8 -6.21 -4.94 11.00
N LEU A 9 -5.24 -4.05 11.24
CA LEU A 9 -5.47 -2.61 11.30
C LEU A 9 -5.91 -2.04 9.93
N ILE A 10 -5.27 -2.45 8.85
CA ILE A 10 -5.66 -2.10 7.46
C ILE A 10 -7.09 -2.54 7.16
N VAL A 11 -7.40 -3.82 7.39
CA VAL A 11 -8.70 -4.41 7.02
C VAL A 11 -9.85 -3.87 7.87
N ARG A 12 -9.68 -3.82 9.19
CA ARG A 12 -10.78 -3.42 10.09
C ARG A 12 -11.12 -1.94 9.99
N HIS A 13 -10.13 -1.11 9.70
CA HIS A 13 -10.32 0.34 9.66
C HIS A 13 -10.39 0.89 8.23
N GLY A 14 -10.30 0.03 7.20
CA GLY A 14 -10.34 0.45 5.81
C GLY A 14 -9.18 1.39 5.45
N LEU A 15 -8.00 1.15 6.01
CA LEU A 15 -6.82 1.99 5.81
C LEU A 15 -5.97 1.44 4.66
N ASP A 16 -5.48 2.32 3.80
CA ASP A 16 -4.54 1.91 2.74
C ASP A 16 -3.07 1.86 3.22
N ARG A 17 -2.79 2.50 4.37
CA ARG A 17 -1.43 2.69 4.88
C ARG A 17 -1.40 2.87 6.40
N VAL A 18 -0.30 2.46 7.01
CA VAL A 18 -0.04 2.51 8.46
C VAL A 18 1.36 3.09 8.70
N PRO A 19 1.51 4.20 9.46
CA PRO A 19 2.82 4.71 9.83
C PRO A 19 3.48 3.79 10.86
N VAL A 20 4.78 3.55 10.69
CA VAL A 20 5.60 2.86 11.68
C VAL A 20 6.40 3.91 12.43
N VAL A 21 6.21 3.96 13.75
CA VAL A 21 6.87 4.91 14.64
C VAL A 21 7.79 4.18 15.61
N GLY A 22 8.86 4.85 16.02
CA GLY A 22 9.77 4.39 17.06
C GLY A 22 9.28 4.79 18.46
N GLU A 23 10.06 4.40 19.47
CA GLU A 23 9.71 4.62 20.88
C GLU A 23 9.62 6.10 21.23
N ALA A 24 10.42 6.95 20.59
CA ALA A 24 10.38 8.40 20.78
C ALA A 24 9.30 9.09 19.93
N HIS A 25 8.34 8.33 19.39
CA HIS A 25 7.27 8.80 18.50
C HIS A 25 7.77 9.45 17.20
N GLU A 26 9.00 9.12 16.81
CA GLU A 26 9.56 9.49 15.53
C GLU A 26 9.03 8.59 14.41
N LEU A 27 8.77 9.17 13.24
CA LEU A 27 8.36 8.41 12.07
C LEU A 27 9.55 7.63 11.50
N LEU A 28 9.45 6.31 11.49
CA LEU A 28 10.45 5.41 10.91
C LEU A 28 10.12 5.04 9.45
N GLY A 29 8.83 5.01 9.09
CA GLY A 29 8.39 4.67 7.75
C GLY A 29 6.89 4.47 7.64
N VAL A 30 6.46 3.92 6.50
CA VAL A 30 5.06 3.61 6.21
C VAL A 30 4.97 2.21 5.61
N ILE A 31 3.98 1.44 6.05
CA ILE A 31 3.59 0.17 5.42
C ILE A 31 2.24 0.40 4.73
N THR A 32 2.14 0.03 3.47
CA THR A 32 0.91 0.11 2.66
C THR A 32 0.29 -1.27 2.46
N ALA A 33 -1.00 -1.30 2.10
CA ALA A 33 -1.65 -2.54 1.67
C ALA A 33 -0.94 -3.17 0.46
N GLY A 34 -0.31 -2.36 -0.40
CA GLY A 34 0.52 -2.81 -1.51
C GLY A 34 1.76 -3.56 -1.04
N ASP A 35 2.49 -3.04 -0.05
CA ASP A 35 3.69 -3.68 0.50
C ASP A 35 3.33 -5.05 1.12
N VAL A 36 2.21 -5.11 1.85
CA VAL A 36 1.67 -6.37 2.40
C VAL A 36 1.36 -7.37 1.28
N LEU A 37 0.70 -6.92 0.21
CA LEU A 37 0.29 -7.79 -0.87
C LEU A 37 1.48 -8.30 -1.69
N GLU A 38 2.51 -7.48 -1.86
CA GLU A 38 3.76 -7.87 -2.52
C GLU A 38 4.53 -8.93 -1.71
N GLU A 39 4.59 -8.76 -0.39
CA GLU A 39 5.23 -9.72 0.51
C GLU A 39 4.49 -11.07 0.52
N LEU A 40 3.15 -11.04 0.53
CA LEU A 40 2.33 -12.26 0.60
C LEU A 40 2.11 -12.94 -0.76
N LEU A 41 2.08 -12.17 -1.84
CA LEU A 41 1.85 -12.65 -3.21
C LEU A 41 2.96 -12.18 -4.16
N PRO A 42 4.16 -12.80 -4.14
CA PRO A 42 5.30 -12.38 -4.95
C PRO A 42 5.01 -12.37 -6.47
N ARG A 43 4.05 -13.18 -6.92
CA ARG A 43 3.65 -13.26 -8.33
C ARG A 43 2.63 -12.20 -8.75
N TRP A 44 2.03 -11.47 -7.82
CA TRP A 44 0.99 -10.48 -8.14
C TRP A 44 1.53 -9.34 -9.02
N ARG A 45 2.82 -8.98 -8.89
CA ARG A 45 3.48 -8.03 -9.81
C ARG A 45 3.85 -8.61 -11.18
N SER A 46 3.91 -9.94 -11.34
CA SER A 46 4.32 -10.57 -12.61
C SER A 46 3.27 -10.49 -13.72
N SER A 47 2.07 -9.97 -13.42
CA SER A 47 1.00 -9.75 -14.40
C SER A 47 0.91 -8.32 -14.95
N GLY A 48 1.81 -7.42 -14.57
CA GLY A 48 1.81 -6.06 -15.13
C GLY A 48 2.82 -5.17 -14.44
N GLU A 49 3.82 -4.76 -15.21
CA GLU A 49 4.68 -3.62 -14.90
C GLU A 49 3.85 -2.47 -14.31
N LYS A 50 4.25 -1.98 -13.13
CA LYS A 50 3.61 -0.82 -12.50
C LYS A 50 3.61 0.31 -13.52
N PRO A 51 2.45 0.85 -13.95
CA PRO A 51 2.44 2.07 -14.73
C PRO A 51 3.15 3.11 -13.86
N THR A 52 4.38 3.45 -14.23
CA THR A 52 4.99 4.69 -13.80
C THR A 52 4.14 5.71 -14.51
N ALA A 53 3.09 6.21 -13.86
CA ALA A 53 2.29 7.26 -14.46
C ALA A 53 3.28 8.39 -14.76
N PRO A 54 3.55 8.72 -16.05
CA PRO A 54 4.13 10.02 -16.30
C PRO A 54 3.10 11.01 -15.76
N ALA A 55 3.55 11.95 -14.93
CA ALA A 55 2.71 13.01 -14.43
C ALA A 55 1.95 13.66 -15.60
N GLY A 56 0.64 13.41 -15.72
CA GLY A 56 -0.21 14.09 -16.70
C GLY A 56 -1.10 13.27 -17.64
N ALA A 57 -1.36 11.97 -17.42
CA ALA A 57 -2.36 11.25 -18.23
C ALA A 57 -3.74 11.19 -17.52
N VAL A 58 -4.59 12.13 -17.91
CA VAL A 58 -6.02 12.34 -17.57
C VAL A 58 -6.88 11.07 -17.55
N ALA A 59 -7.36 10.68 -16.36
CA ALA A 59 -8.49 9.76 -16.21
C ALA A 59 -9.81 10.55 -16.25
N ARG A 60 -10.26 10.94 -17.45
CA ARG A 60 -11.57 11.57 -17.65
C ARG A 60 -12.21 11.12 -18.96
N GLU A 61 -12.43 9.82 -19.16
CA GLU A 61 -13.30 9.41 -20.28
C GLU A 61 -13.83 7.97 -20.17
N VAL A 62 -14.44 7.58 -19.04
CA VAL A 62 -15.33 6.40 -19.04
C VAL A 62 -16.48 6.62 -18.05
N MET A 63 -17.31 7.65 -18.30
CA MET A 63 -18.71 7.73 -17.84
C MET A 63 -19.44 8.68 -18.78
N GLN A 64 -19.80 8.20 -19.96
CA GLN A 64 -20.95 8.69 -20.72
C GLN A 64 -21.68 7.49 -21.30
#